data_AF-A0A7V4T5C2-F1
#
_entry.id   AF-A0A7V4T5C2-F1
#
_cell.length_a   1.000
_cell.length_b   1.000
_cell.length_c   1.000
_cell.angle_alpha   90.00
_cell.angle_beta   90.00
_cell.angle_gamma   90.00
#
_symmetry.space_group_name_H-M   'P 1'
#
loop_
_entity.id
_entity.type
_entity.pdbx_description
1 polymer ?
#
loop_
_entity_poly.entity_id
_entity_poly.type
_entity_poly.pdbx_seq_one_letter_code
_entity_poly.pdbx_strand_id
1 'polypeptide(L)'
;MGLLNLLFKDSLAFILIAIPLMYAIIFHELAHGWVAYRMGDPTAKSLGRLSLNPLKHLDPVGTIMLFIFGFGWAKPVPVNFNQLRDRRKGMIAVSSAGIIANMLLAFSALFLERLLSPSPSGMLALLLYYFAKINIILA
;
A
#
# COMPACT_ATOMS: atom_id res chain seq x y z
N MET A 1 -6.90 -5.96 21.45
CA MET A 1 -6.76 -4.88 20.45
C MET A 1 -5.52 -5.21 19.63
N GLY A 2 -5.52 -4.96 18.32
CA GLY A 2 -4.47 -5.44 17.40
C GLY A 2 -4.92 -6.54 16.45
N LEU A 3 -4.20 -6.71 15.34
CA LEU A 3 -4.54 -7.70 14.30
C LEU A 3 -4.51 -9.14 14.82
N LEU A 4 -3.71 -9.46 15.85
CA LEU A 4 -3.72 -10.80 16.48
C LEU A 4 -5.07 -11.14 17.08
N ASN A 5 -5.73 -10.18 17.72
CA ASN A 5 -7.05 -10.41 18.30
C ASN A 5 -8.11 -10.65 17.21
N LEU A 6 -7.98 -10.02 16.04
CA LEU A 6 -8.82 -10.32 14.88
C LEU A 6 -8.56 -11.74 14.38
N LEU A 7 -7.30 -12.15 14.25
CA LEU A 7 -6.94 -13.50 13.79
C LEU A 7 -7.64 -14.62 14.60
N PHE A 8 -7.71 -14.48 15.93
CA PHE A 8 -8.33 -15.49 16.80
C PHE A 8 -9.86 -15.39 16.91
N LYS A 9 -10.43 -14.19 16.72
CA LYS A 9 -11.89 -13.98 16.83
C LYS A 9 -12.62 -14.15 15.52
N ASP A 10 -12.02 -13.68 14.44
CA ASP A 10 -12.56 -13.69 13.09
C ASP A 10 -11.39 -13.71 12.08
N SER A 11 -10.92 -14.94 11.81
CA SER A 11 -9.81 -15.19 10.89
C SER A 11 -10.11 -14.72 9.46
N LEU A 12 -11.37 -14.71 9.06
CA LEU A 12 -11.81 -14.23 7.76
C LEU A 12 -11.69 -12.70 7.68
N ALA A 13 -12.17 -11.98 8.68
CA ALA A 13 -11.99 -10.53 8.76
C ALA A 13 -10.50 -10.14 8.81
N PHE A 14 -9.67 -10.92 9.51
CA PHE A 14 -8.22 -10.72 9.50
C PHE A 14 -7.65 -10.79 8.08
N ILE A 15 -7.97 -11.82 7.31
CA ILE A 15 -7.48 -11.98 5.93
C ILE A 15 -7.97 -10.85 5.02
N LEU A 16 -9.26 -10.50 5.13
CA LEU A 16 -9.90 -9.44 4.34
C LEU A 16 -9.35 -8.04 4.61
N ILE A 17 -8.67 -7.81 5.73
CA ILE A 17 -8.04 -6.53 6.05
C ILE A 17 -6.53 -6.59 5.81
N ALA A 18 -5.85 -7.63 6.31
CA ALA A 18 -4.40 -7.72 6.30
C ALA A 18 -3.82 -7.81 4.88
N ILE A 19 -4.42 -8.60 4.00
CA ILE A 19 -3.93 -8.75 2.62
C ILE A 19 -4.12 -7.45 1.83
N PRO A 20 -5.33 -6.84 1.78
CA PRO A 20 -5.53 -5.52 1.18
C PRO A 20 -4.60 -4.44 1.71
N LEU A 21 -4.42 -4.36 3.03
CA LEU A 21 -3.54 -3.39 3.69
C LEU A 21 -2.09 -3.55 3.23
N MET A 22 -1.59 -4.78 3.25
CA MET A 22 -0.24 -5.10 2.82
C MET A 22 0.00 -4.68 1.37
N TYR A 23 -0.90 -5.01 0.44
CA TYR A 23 -0.73 -4.64 -0.96
C TYR A 23 -0.92 -3.15 -1.22
N ALA A 24 -1.85 -2.47 -0.54
CA ALA A 24 -2.03 -1.03 -0.66
C ALA A 24 -0.73 -0.29 -0.30
N ILE A 25 -0.07 -0.66 0.80
CA ILE A 25 1.20 -0.06 1.18
C ILE A 25 2.32 -0.39 0.17
N ILE A 26 2.39 -1.64 -0.32
CA ILE A 26 3.39 -2.02 -1.32
C ILE A 26 3.24 -1.19 -2.58
N PHE A 27 2.02 -1.02 -3.10
CA PHE A 27 1.79 -0.21 -4.30
C PHE A 27 2.09 1.27 -4.06
N HIS A 28 1.75 1.82 -2.89
CA HIS A 28 2.08 3.19 -2.50
C HIS A 28 3.59 3.43 -2.54
N GLU A 29 4.36 2.59 -1.87
CA GLU A 29 5.82 2.69 -1.79
C GLU A 29 6.50 2.40 -3.15
N LEU A 30 5.97 1.43 -3.90
CA LEU A 30 6.41 1.14 -5.25
C LEU A 30 6.20 2.35 -6.17
N ALA A 31 5.09 3.09 -6.02
CA ALA A 31 4.82 4.29 -6.81
C ALA A 31 5.83 5.39 -6.52
N HIS A 32 6.15 5.66 -5.25
CA HIS A 32 7.22 6.59 -4.88
C HIS A 32 8.55 6.23 -5.53
N GLY A 33 8.98 4.98 -5.38
CA GLY A 33 10.24 4.49 -5.96
C GLY A 33 10.24 4.51 -7.49
N TRP A 34 9.11 4.14 -8.11
CA TRP A 34 8.99 4.12 -9.57
C TRP A 34 9.05 5.53 -10.15
N VAL A 35 8.33 6.49 -9.57
CA VAL A 35 8.39 7.89 -10.01
C VAL A 35 9.78 8.47 -9.76
N ALA A 36 10.41 8.19 -8.62
CA ALA A 36 11.79 8.61 -8.35
C ALA A 36 12.76 8.08 -9.41
N TYR A 37 12.65 6.80 -9.76
CA TYR A 37 13.43 6.18 -10.84
C TYR A 37 13.22 6.86 -12.19
N ARG A 38 11.96 7.16 -12.54
CA ARG A 38 11.62 7.87 -13.79
C ARG A 38 12.15 9.31 -13.80
N MET A 39 12.25 9.94 -12.63
CA MET A 39 12.78 11.29 -12.44
C MET A 39 14.31 11.34 -12.30
N GLY A 40 15.00 10.19 -12.32
CA GLY A 40 16.45 10.09 -12.39
C GLY A 40 17.14 9.46 -11.17
N ASP A 41 16.40 9.11 -10.11
CA ASP A 41 16.97 8.49 -8.91
C ASP A 41 16.93 6.95 -8.97
N PRO A 42 18.06 6.26 -9.19
CA PRO A 42 18.12 4.80 -9.24
C PRO A 42 18.11 4.11 -7.87
N THR A 43 18.11 4.84 -6.75
CA THR A 43 18.36 4.29 -5.40
C THR A 43 17.41 3.14 -5.02
N ALA A 44 16.10 3.33 -5.17
CA ALA A 44 15.12 2.27 -4.90
C ALA A 44 15.33 1.04 -5.80
N LYS A 45 15.67 1.25 -7.07
CA LYS A 45 15.88 0.17 -8.04
C LYS A 45 17.16 -0.62 -7.74
N SER A 46 18.27 0.06 -7.46
CA SER A 46 19.57 -0.57 -7.18
C SER A 46 19.54 -1.39 -5.90
N LEU A 47 18.76 -0.95 -4.89
CA LEU A 47 18.53 -1.69 -3.65
C LEU A 47 17.48 -2.81 -3.80
N GLY A 48 16.96 -3.04 -5.01
CA GLY A 48 15.95 -4.07 -5.28
C GLY A 48 14.62 -3.82 -4.57
N ARG A 49 14.31 -2.56 -4.24
CA ARG A 49 13.11 -2.12 -3.49
C ARG A 49 11.90 -1.91 -4.41
N LEU A 50 12.10 -1.80 -5.72
CA LEU A 50 11.02 -1.84 -6.71
C LEU A 50 10.51 -3.27 -6.90
N SER A 51 9.78 -3.79 -5.93
CA SER A 51 9.33 -5.18 -5.89
C SER A 51 7.95 -5.29 -5.26
N LEU A 52 7.15 -6.24 -5.73
CA LEU A 52 5.86 -6.59 -5.12
C LEU A 52 6.01 -7.61 -3.98
N ASN A 53 7.24 -8.02 -3.62
CA ASN A 53 7.48 -8.93 -2.52
C ASN A 53 7.21 -8.22 -1.17
N PRO A 54 6.20 -8.64 -0.40
CA PRO A 54 5.85 -7.99 0.87
C PRO A 54 6.98 -7.98 1.88
N LEU A 55 7.79 -9.05 1.93
CA LEU A 55 8.89 -9.19 2.89
C LEU A 55 9.93 -8.08 2.76
N LYS A 56 10.06 -7.48 1.58
CA LYS A 56 10.94 -6.34 1.40
C LYS A 56 10.39 -5.12 2.13
N HIS A 57 9.08 -4.91 2.14
CA HIS A 57 8.42 -3.70 2.65
C HIS A 57 8.00 -3.81 4.11
N LEU A 58 8.16 -4.95 4.75
CA LEU A 58 7.89 -5.10 6.17
C LEU A 58 9.05 -4.55 7.01
N ASP A 59 8.71 -3.71 7.98
CA ASP A 59 9.60 -3.38 9.09
C ASP A 59 9.33 -4.36 10.23
N PRO A 60 10.33 -5.10 10.77
CA PRO A 60 10.09 -6.09 11.82
C PRO A 60 9.43 -5.49 13.07
N VAL A 61 9.85 -4.29 13.48
CA VAL A 61 9.29 -3.61 14.66
C VAL A 61 7.88 -3.12 14.35
N GLY A 62 7.68 -2.43 13.22
CA GLY A 62 6.37 -1.96 12.79
C GLY A 62 5.36 -3.10 12.63
N THR A 63 5.81 -4.25 12.14
CA THR A 63 4.98 -5.45 11.97
C THR A 63 4.56 -6.02 13.34
N ILE A 64 5.49 -6.16 14.28
CA ILE A 64 5.17 -6.62 15.65
C ILE A 64 4.19 -5.66 16.33
N MET A 65 4.40 -4.35 16.18
CA MET A 65 3.50 -3.33 16.73
C MET A 65 2.09 -3.47 16.15
N LEU A 66 1.97 -3.70 14.84
CA LEU A 66 0.67 -3.87 14.18
C LEU A 66 -0.09 -5.09 14.72
N PHE A 67 0.61 -6.18 14.97
CA PHE A 67 0.02 -7.40 15.50
C PHE A 67 -0.46 -7.27 16.95
N ILE A 68 0.35 -6.64 17.81
CA ILE A 68 0.09 -6.55 19.25
C ILE A 68 -0.82 -5.37 19.61
N PHE A 69 -0.56 -4.19 19.03
CA PHE A 69 -1.21 -2.94 19.41
C PHE A 69 -2.22 -2.45 18.37
N GLY A 70 -2.17 -2.96 17.14
CA GLY A 70 -3.08 -2.55 16.05
C GLY A 70 -2.64 -1.31 15.31
N PHE A 71 -1.46 -0.79 15.60
CA PHE A 71 -0.81 0.27 14.83
C PHE A 71 0.59 -0.19 14.44
N GLY A 72 1.04 0.16 13.25
CA GLY A 72 2.38 -0.18 12.78
C GLY A 72 2.70 0.57 11.48
N TRP A 73 3.91 0.38 10.99
CA TRP A 73 4.39 1.03 9.78
C TRP A 73 5.14 0.03 8.91
N ALA A 74 5.21 0.33 7.62
CA ALA A 74 6.05 -0.39 6.68
C ALA A 74 7.45 0.22 6.62
N LYS A 75 8.39 -0.55 6.07
CA LYS A 75 9.72 -0.06 5.72
C LYS A 75 9.59 0.75 4.41
N PRO A 76 9.81 2.08 4.43
CA PRO A 76 9.61 2.92 3.25
C PRO A 76 10.65 2.65 2.16
N VAL A 77 10.31 3.00 0.92
CA VAL A 77 11.22 2.92 -0.21
C VAL A 77 12.15 4.15 -0.21
N PRO A 78 13.48 3.96 -0.30
CA PRO A 78 14.42 5.08 -0.25
C PRO A 78 14.35 5.92 -1.52
N VAL A 79 14.25 7.24 -1.34
CA VAL A 79 14.31 8.24 -2.41
C VAL A 79 15.46 9.21 -2.13
N ASN A 80 16.35 9.37 -3.10
CA ASN A 80 17.42 10.35 -3.06
C ASN A 80 17.09 11.56 -3.94
N PHE A 81 16.54 12.60 -3.31
CA PHE A 81 16.17 13.84 -4.00
C PHE A 81 17.35 14.60 -4.64
N ASN A 82 18.60 14.30 -4.27
CA ASN A 82 19.79 14.90 -4.88
C ASN A 82 20.10 14.33 -6.27
N GLN A 83 19.56 13.16 -6.61
CA GLN A 83 19.77 12.51 -7.91
C GLN A 83 18.65 12.81 -8.93
N LEU A 84 17.64 13.59 -8.54
CA LEU A 84 16.53 13.95 -9.43
C LEU A 84 16.99 14.97 -10.49
N ARG A 85 16.61 14.73 -11.75
CA ARG A 85 16.97 15.60 -12.89
C ARG A 85 16.45 17.04 -12.72
N ASP A 86 15.19 17.18 -12.31
CA ASP A 86 14.59 18.44 -11.90
C ASP A 86 14.11 18.26 -10.46
N ARG A 87 14.83 18.87 -9.51
CA ARG A 87 14.55 18.69 -8.09
C ARG A 87 13.16 19.17 -7.70
N ARG A 88 12.67 20.29 -8.25
CA ARG A 88 11.36 20.83 -7.87
C ARG A 88 10.23 19.96 -8.40
N LYS A 89 10.25 19.65 -9.70
CA LYS A 89 9.22 18.78 -10.30
C LYS A 89 9.30 17.36 -9.74
N GLY A 90 10.51 16.87 -9.50
CA GLY A 90 10.77 15.55 -8.94
C GLY A 90 10.23 15.42 -7.53
N MET A 91 10.46 16.41 -6.67
CA MET A 91 9.86 16.43 -5.32
C MET A 91 8.33 16.36 -5.39
N ILE A 92 7.69 17.21 -6.21
CA ILE A 92 6.22 17.23 -6.32
C ILE A 92 5.71 15.88 -6.85
N ALA A 93 6.30 15.37 -7.92
CA ALA A 93 5.87 14.14 -8.56
C ALA A 93 6.08 12.91 -7.65
N VAL A 94 7.22 12.82 -6.97
CA VAL A 94 7.48 11.71 -6.05
C VAL A 94 6.54 11.80 -4.85
N SER A 95 6.38 12.96 -4.22
CA SER A 95 5.51 13.09 -3.03
C SER A 95 4.04 12.78 -3.32
N SER A 96 3.54 13.08 -4.54
CA SER A 96 2.16 12.74 -4.90
C SER A 96 1.97 11.31 -5.43
N ALA A 97 3.06 10.59 -5.75
CA ALA A 97 2.99 9.29 -6.40
C ALA A 97 2.21 8.25 -5.59
N GLY A 98 2.47 8.14 -4.29
CA GLY A 98 1.78 7.20 -3.40
C GLY A 98 0.28 7.49 -3.29
N ILE A 99 -0.08 8.76 -3.10
CA ILE A 99 -1.47 9.24 -3.04
C ILE A 99 -2.23 8.89 -4.33
N ILE A 100 -1.63 9.22 -5.48
CA ILE A 100 -2.22 8.96 -6.79
C ILE A 100 -2.39 7.44 -7.01
N ALA A 101 -1.39 6.63 -6.66
CA ALA A 101 -1.47 5.18 -6.80
C ALA A 101 -2.62 4.59 -5.97
N ASN A 102 -2.73 4.98 -4.70
CA ASN A 102 -3.81 4.52 -3.84
C ASN A 102 -5.19 4.97 -4.34
N MET A 103 -5.32 6.23 -4.79
CA MET A 103 -6.58 6.71 -5.38
C MET A 103 -6.98 5.93 -6.63
N LEU A 104 -6.02 5.58 -7.50
CA LEU A 104 -6.27 4.74 -8.67
C LEU A 104 -6.69 3.31 -8.30
N LEU A 105 -6.09 2.73 -7.26
CA LEU A 105 -6.47 1.41 -6.75
C LEU A 105 -7.86 1.43 -6.11
N ALA A 106 -8.18 2.45 -5.32
CA ALA A 106 -9.50 2.63 -4.73
C ALA A 106 -10.57 2.79 -5.81
N PHE A 107 -10.32 3.65 -6.81
CA PHE A 107 -11.22 3.83 -7.94
C PHE A 107 -11.43 2.51 -8.69
N SER A 108 -10.35 1.76 -8.96
CA SER A 108 -10.41 0.48 -9.66
C SER A 108 -11.23 -0.56 -8.88
N ALA A 109 -11.09 -0.60 -7.55
CA ALA A 109 -11.86 -1.49 -6.69
C ALA A 109 -13.37 -1.18 -6.72
N LEU A 110 -13.74 0.09 -6.57
CA LEU A 110 -15.14 0.55 -6.63
C LEU A 110 -15.73 0.37 -8.04
N PHE A 111 -14.93 0.61 -9.08
CA PHE A 111 -15.34 0.39 -10.46
C PHE A 111 -15.63 -1.09 -10.71
N LEU A 112 -14.77 -2.00 -10.24
CA LEU A 112 -14.98 -3.45 -10.34
C LEU A 112 -16.19 -3.91 -9.52
N GLU A 113 -16.39 -3.36 -8.32
CA GLU A 113 -17.58 -3.65 -7.51
C GLU A 113 -18.85 -3.28 -8.28
N ARG A 114 -18.88 -2.10 -8.90
CA ARG A 114 -20.02 -1.66 -9.69
C ARG A 114 -20.23 -2.50 -10.95
N LEU A 115 -19.15 -2.85 -11.65
CA LEU A 115 -19.19 -3.62 -12.90
C LEU A 115 -19.66 -5.06 -12.67
N LEU A 116 -19.13 -5.72 -11.64
CA LEU A 116 -19.42 -7.12 -11.35
C LEU A 116 -20.72 -7.29 -10.55
N SER A 117 -21.16 -6.24 -9.84
CA SER A 117 -22.36 -6.25 -8.99
C SER A 117 -22.47 -7.51 -8.11
N PRO A 118 -21.43 -7.82 -7.30
CA PRO A 118 -21.46 -8.99 -6.42
C PRO A 118 -22.57 -8.87 -5.38
N SER A 119 -22.95 -9.99 -4.77
CA SER A 119 -23.88 -9.96 -3.63
C SER A 119 -23.29 -9.10 -2.50
N PRO A 120 -24.09 -8.21 -1.86
CA PRO A 120 -23.56 -7.25 -0.87
C PRO A 120 -22.82 -7.88 0.31
N SER A 121 -23.21 -9.08 0.71
CA SER A 121 -22.57 -9.88 1.77
C SER A 121 -21.58 -10.91 1.23
N GLY A 122 -21.34 -10.94 -0.08
CA GLY A 122 -20.41 -11.83 -0.73
C GLY A 122 -18.96 -11.48 -0.40
N MET A 123 -18.10 -12.50 -0.33
CA MET A 123 -16.67 -12.32 -0.04
C MET A 123 -15.99 -11.36 -1.01
N LEU A 124 -16.36 -11.39 -2.30
CA LEU A 124 -15.82 -10.47 -3.31
C LEU A 124 -16.21 -9.01 -3.02
N ALA A 125 -17.46 -8.75 -2.64
CA ALA A 125 -17.92 -7.41 -2.29
C ALA A 125 -17.15 -6.87 -1.07
N LEU A 126 -17.01 -7.69 -0.03
CA LEU A 126 -16.26 -7.31 1.18
C LEU A 126 -14.78 -7.04 0.88
N LEU A 127 -14.14 -7.87 0.05
CA LEU A 127 -12.75 -7.69 -0.34
C LEU A 127 -12.56 -6.37 -1.11
N LEU A 128 -13.41 -6.10 -2.11
CA LEU A 128 -13.35 -4.86 -2.89
C LEU A 128 -13.62 -3.63 -2.01
N TYR A 129 -14.61 -3.71 -1.11
CA TYR A 129 -14.93 -2.65 -0.16
C TYR A 129 -13.75 -2.34 0.77
N TYR A 130 -13.16 -3.35 1.41
CA TYR A 130 -12.01 -3.14 2.31
C TYR A 130 -10.79 -2.65 1.55
N PHE A 131 -10.51 -3.19 0.36
CA PHE A 131 -9.40 -2.72 -0.47
C PHE A 131 -9.59 -1.26 -0.88
N ALA A 132 -10.79 -0.85 -1.31
CA ALA A 132 -11.09 0.55 -1.62
C ALA A 132 -10.92 1.44 -0.39
N LYS A 133 -11.53 1.07 0.73
CA LYS A 133 -11.50 1.84 1.99
C LYS A 133 -10.07 2.04 2.49
N ILE A 134 -9.26 0.99 2.49
CA ILE A 134 -7.86 1.05 2.91
C ILE A 134 -7.05 1.98 2.02
N ASN A 135 -7.20 1.86 0.69
CA ASN A 135 -6.48 2.73 -0.24
C ASN A 135 -6.90 4.20 -0.07
N ILE A 136 -8.19 4.49 0.20
CA ILE A 136 -8.66 5.85 0.51
C ILE A 136 -8.03 6.39 1.80
N ILE A 137 -7.91 5.56 2.83
CA ILE A 137 -7.32 5.96 4.12
C ILE A 137 -5.81 6.23 4.01
N LEU A 138 -5.12 5.50 3.12
CA LEU A 138 -3.67 5.59 2.94
C LEU A 138 -3.24 6.64 1.90
N ALA A 139 -4.17 7.24 1.18
CA ALA A 139 -3.91 8.30 0.21
C ALA A 139 -3.91 9.66 0.90
#